data_AF-A0A2N1UPW6-F1
#
_entry.id   AF-A0A2N1UPW6-F1
#
_cell.length_a   1.000
_cell.length_b   1.000
_cell.length_c   1.000
_cell.angle_alpha   90.00
_cell.angle_beta   90.00
_cell.angle_gamma   90.00
#
_symmetry.space_group_name_H-M   'P 1'
#
loop_
_entity.id
_entity.type
_entity.pdbx_description
1 polymer ?
#
loop_
_entity_poly.entity_id
_entity_poly.type
_entity_poly.pdbx_seq_one_letter_code
_entity_poly.pdbx_strand_id
1 'polypeptide(L)'
;WLVLNKLDLIPEEDRAAAVKNFLKAYKKATKYDGPYFPIAAIIGEGTKPLIYAIQEALEKMNPRPESDLETDEPSASSPPDEAA
;
A
#
# COMPACT_ATOMS: atom_id res chain seq x y z
N TRP A 1 10.59 8.24 2.73
CA TRP A 1 9.17 8.49 2.39
C TRP A 1 8.57 9.33 3.48
N LEU A 2 7.60 10.18 3.16
CA LEU A 2 6.93 11.02 4.14
C LEU A 2 5.52 10.48 4.38
N VAL A 3 5.19 10.09 5.62
CA VAL A 3 3.85 9.66 5.98
C VAL A 3 3.21 10.75 6.84
N LEU A 4 2.17 11.39 6.31
CA LEU A 4 1.42 12.43 7.01
C LEU A 4 0.21 11.76 7.65
N ASN A 5 0.25 11.57 8.97
CA ASN A 5 -0.82 10.93 9.72
C ASN A 5 -1.69 11.96 10.46
N LYS A 6 -2.88 11.53 10.89
CA LYS A 6 -3.90 12.32 11.60
C LYS A 6 -4.64 13.33 10.72
N LEU A 7 -4.85 13.00 9.44
CA LEU A 7 -5.66 13.83 8.55
C LEU A 7 -7.11 13.98 9.00
N ASP A 8 -7.60 13.05 9.83
CA ASP A 8 -8.92 13.09 10.47
C ASP A 8 -9.13 14.30 11.40
N LEU A 9 -8.05 14.91 11.92
CA LEU A 9 -8.14 16.11 12.75
C LEU A 9 -8.34 17.40 11.93
N ILE A 10 -8.32 17.31 10.61
CA ILE A 10 -8.44 18.44 9.69
C ILE A 10 -9.77 18.33 8.96
N PRO A 11 -10.58 19.40 8.91
CA PRO A 11 -11.78 19.45 8.08
C PRO A 11 -11.49 19.07 6.63
N GLU A 12 -12.43 18.38 5.98
CA GLU A 12 -12.22 17.80 4.64
C GLU A 12 -11.91 18.86 3.59
N GLU A 13 -12.57 20.00 3.68
CA GLU A 13 -12.37 21.19 2.85
C GLU A 13 -10.94 21.75 2.94
N ASP A 14 -10.29 21.60 4.10
CA ASP A 14 -8.97 22.18 4.38
C ASP A 14 -7.83 21.17 4.22
N ARG A 15 -8.12 19.87 4.23
CA ARG A 15 -7.11 18.79 4.16
C ARG A 15 -6.12 18.98 3.01
N ALA A 16 -6.62 19.25 1.80
CA ALA A 16 -5.78 19.42 0.62
C ALA A 16 -4.84 20.63 0.75
N ALA A 17 -5.34 21.75 1.29
CA ALA A 17 -4.56 22.95 1.50
C ALA A 17 -3.49 22.75 2.59
N ALA A 18 -3.86 22.11 3.70
CA ALA A 18 -2.95 21.79 4.80
C ALA A 18 -1.78 20.90 4.34
N VAL A 19 -2.08 19.81 3.61
CA VAL A 19 -1.06 18.92 3.05
C VAL A 19 -0.13 19.68 2.10
N LYS A 20 -0.69 20.47 1.17
CA LYS A 20 0.11 21.26 0.22
C LYS A 20 1.03 22.27 0.92
N ASN A 21 0.53 22.95 1.95
CA ASN A 21 1.30 23.93 2.70
C ASN A 21 2.41 23.26 3.52
N PHE A 22 2.11 22.12 4.15
CA PHE A 22 3.12 21.33 4.86
C PHE A 22 4.22 20.86 3.92
N LEU A 23 3.88 20.26 2.76
CA LEU A 23 4.85 19.77 1.80
C LEU A 23 5.78 20.89 1.28
N LYS A 24 5.23 22.08 1.01
CA LYS A 24 6.03 23.25 0.63
C LYS A 24 7.02 23.66 1.72
N ALA A 25 6.55 23.75 2.97
CA ALA A 25 7.40 24.12 4.10
C ALA A 25 8.47 23.05 4.37
N TYR A 26 8.08 21.78 4.32
CA TYR A 26 8.96 20.64 4.54
C TYR A 26 10.05 20.54 3.46
N LYS A 27 9.69 20.69 2.18
CA LYS A 27 10.65 20.72 1.07
C LYS A 27 11.64 21.88 1.22
N LYS A 28 11.18 23.06 1.65
CA LYS A 28 12.06 24.22 1.90
C LYS A 28 13.05 23.95 3.05
N ALA A 29 12.62 23.28 4.12
CA ALA A 29 13.45 23.02 5.30
C ALA A 29 14.42 21.85 5.10
N THR A 30 14.01 20.79 4.42
CA THR A 30 14.75 19.52 4.35
C THR A 30 15.34 19.21 2.98
N LYS A 31 14.91 19.94 1.93
CA LYS A 31 15.16 19.61 0.51
C LYS A 31 14.65 18.24 0.09
N TYR A 32 13.80 17.60 0.89
CA TYR A 32 13.18 16.33 0.54
C TYR A 32 12.17 16.49 -0.59
N ASP A 33 12.26 15.61 -1.60
CA ASP A 33 11.36 15.57 -2.76
C ASP A 33 10.87 14.15 -3.08
N GLY A 34 10.97 13.23 -2.11
CA GLY A 34 10.50 11.87 -2.30
C GLY A 34 8.99 11.71 -2.10
N PRO A 35 8.46 10.48 -2.23
CA PRO A 35 7.04 10.23 -2.16
C PRO A 35 6.47 10.52 -0.77
N TYR A 36 5.22 10.97 -0.76
CA TYR A 36 4.46 11.24 0.46
C TYR A 36 3.12 10.50 0.45
N PHE A 37 2.63 10.18 1.64
CA PHE A 37 1.42 9.41 1.85
C PHE A 37 0.56 10.12 2.91
N PRO A 38 -0.51 10.82 2.50
CA PRO A 38 -1.49 11.37 3.42
C PRO A 38 -2.43 10.27 3.91
N ILE A 39 -2.50 10.04 5.22
CA ILE A 39 -3.30 8.97 5.83
C ILE A 39 -4.05 9.43 7.09
N ALA A 40 -5.11 8.71 7.42
CA ALA A 40 -5.74 8.73 8.74
C ALA A 40 -5.76 7.30 9.29
N ALA A 41 -4.74 6.96 10.08
CA ALA A 41 -4.49 5.58 10.51
C ALA A 41 -5.65 4.94 11.30
N ILE A 42 -6.40 5.75 12.07
CA ILE A 42 -7.50 5.25 12.92
C ILE A 42 -8.72 4.77 12.12
N ILE A 43 -9.02 5.43 11.01
CA ILE A 43 -10.12 5.07 10.09
C ILE A 43 -9.63 4.29 8.87
N GLY A 44 -8.32 4.11 8.71
CA GLY A 44 -7.71 3.39 7.59
C GLY A 44 -7.64 4.16 6.27
N GLU A 45 -8.04 5.43 6.24
CA GLU A 45 -7.99 6.27 5.03
C GLU A 45 -6.54 6.46 4.56
N GLY A 46 -6.29 6.31 3.26
CA GLY A 46 -4.96 6.47 2.65
C GLY A 46 -3.94 5.36 2.96
N THR A 47 -4.29 4.37 3.79
CA THR A 47 -3.37 3.28 4.18
C THR A 47 -3.13 2.27 3.06
N LYS A 48 -4.14 1.99 2.20
CA LYS A 48 -3.99 1.03 1.09
C LYS A 48 -2.87 1.41 0.11
N PRO A 49 -2.80 2.65 -0.44
CA PRO A 49 -1.68 3.08 -1.27
C PRO A 49 -0.32 2.98 -0.57
N LEU A 50 -0.26 3.28 0.73
CA LEU A 50 0.97 3.16 1.52
C LEU A 50 1.43 1.70 1.63
N ILE A 51 0.51 0.77 1.91
CA ILE A 51 0.82 -0.66 2.01
C ILE A 51 1.34 -1.20 0.69
N TYR A 52 0.71 -0.86 -0.44
CA TYR A 52 1.18 -1.29 -1.76
C TYR A 52 2.56 -0.75 -2.11
N ALA A 53 2.81 0.53 -1.84
CA ALA A 53 4.14 1.09 -2.03
C ALA A 53 5.18 0.32 -1.19
N ILE A 54 4.89 0.06 0.08
CA ILE A 54 5.78 -0.70 0.98
C ILE A 54 6.04 -2.09 0.42
N GLN A 55 5.01 -2.81 -0.02
CA GLN A 55 5.15 -4.16 -0.58
C GLN A 55 6.02 -4.15 -1.84
N GLU A 56 5.82 -3.21 -2.76
CA GLU A 56 6.66 -3.06 -3.96
C GLU A 56 8.13 -2.76 -3.59
N ALA A 57 8.35 -1.92 -2.57
CA ALA A 57 9.69 -1.63 -2.08
C ALA A 57 10.35 -2.85 -1.42
N LEU A 58 9.59 -3.67 -0.68
CA LEU A 58 10.07 -4.92 -0.09
C LEU A 58 10.45 -5.94 -1.15
N GLU A 59 9.64 -6.10 -2.19
CA GLU A 59 9.94 -6.99 -3.32
C GLU A 59 11.20 -6.57 -4.06
N LYS A 60 11.42 -5.27 -4.25
CA LYS A 60 12.66 -4.75 -4.84
C LYS A 60 13.90 -4.99 -3.97
N MET A 61 13.74 -4.99 -2.65
CA MET A 61 14.83 -5.23 -1.70
C MET A 61 15.13 -6.72 -1.53
N ASN A 62 14.13 -7.59 -1.69
CA ASN A 62 14.27 -9.02 -1.59
C ASN A 62 13.40 -9.69 -2.67
N PRO A 63 13.89 -9.79 -3.92
CA PRO A 63 13.13 -10.40 -4.99
C PRO A 63 12.85 -11.85 -4.61
N ARG A 64 11.57 -12.19 -4.40
CA ARG A 64 11.17 -13.59 -4.26
C ARG A 64 11.60 -14.33 -5.53
N PRO A 65 12.27 -15.48 -5.45
CA PRO A 65 12.42 -16.34 -6.61
C PRO A 65 11.02 -16.71 -7.11
N GLU A 66 10.79 -16.61 -8.42
CA GLU A 66 9.50 -16.79 -9.11
C GLU A 66 8.88 -18.20 -8.97
N SER A 67 9.40 -19.07 -8.10
CA SER A 67 9.06 -20.50 -8.03
C SER A 67 7.76 -20.86 -7.31
N ASP A 68 7.11 -19.92 -6.61
CA ASP A 68 6.00 -20.25 -5.72
C ASP A 68 4.60 -19.97 -6.33
N LEU A 69 4.53 -19.59 -7.60
CA LEU A 69 3.29 -19.56 -8.37
C LEU A 69 3.01 -20.95 -8.96
N GLU A 70 3.01 -21.98 -8.12
CA GLU A 70 2.46 -23.29 -8.52
C GLU A 70 0.95 -23.12 -8.70
N THR A 71 0.57 -23.23 -9.96
CA THR A 71 -0.78 -23.44 -10.48
C THR A 71 -1.58 -24.35 -9.55
N ASP A 72 -2.61 -23.81 -8.89
CA ASP A 72 -3.66 -24.61 -8.27
C ASP A 72 -4.46 -25.24 -9.42
N GLU A 73 -3.94 -26.33 -10.01
CA GLU A 73 -4.72 -27.18 -10.90
C GLU A 73 -5.83 -27.81 -10.06
N PRO A 74 -7.13 -27.57 -10.38
CA PRO A 74 -8.19 -28.25 -9.68
C PRO A 74 -8.07 -29.74 -9.96
N SER A 75 -7.68 -30.50 -8.94
CA SER A 75 -7.68 -31.95 -8.93
C SER A 75 -9.05 -32.46 -9.38
N ALA A 76 -9.14 -32.90 -10.63
CA ALA A 76 -10.31 -33.57 -11.16
C ALA A 76 -10.43 -34.93 -10.48
N SER A 77 -11.09 -34.94 -9.32
CA SER A 77 -11.62 -36.14 -8.68
C SER A 77 -12.61 -36.79 -9.65
N SER A 78 -12.18 -37.87 -10.31
CA SER A 78 -13.11 -38.82 -10.93
C SER A 78 -13.42 -39.90 -9.89
N PRO A 79 -14.70 -40.18 -9.59
CA PRO A 79 -15.08 -41.24 -8.64
C PRO A 79 -14.79 -42.63 -9.23
N PRO A 80 -14.62 -43.67 -8.39
CA PRO A 80 -14.41 -45.03 -8.86
C PRO A 80 -15.71 -45.58 -9.41
N ASP A 81 -15.68 -46.11 -10.64
CA ASP A 81 -16.80 -46.83 -11.23
C ASP A 81 -16.79 -48.27 -10.70
N GLU A 82 -17.69 -48.55 -9.75
CA GLU A 82 -18.09 -49.88 -9.30
C GLU A 82 -19.37 -50.26 -10.05
N ALA A 83 -19.30 -51.26 -10.94
CA ALA A 83 -20.30 -52.34 -11.15
C ALA A 83 -20.30 -52.87 -12.60
N ALA A 84 -19.90 -54.13 -12.78
CA ALA A 84 -20.61 -55.18 -13.54
C ALA A 84 -19.78 -56.48 -13.57
#